data_AF-A0A4Z0QJ53-F1
#
_entry.id   AF-A0A4Z0QJ53-F1
#
_cell.length_a   1.000
_cell.length_b   1.000
_cell.length_c   1.000
_cell.angle_alpha   90.00
_cell.angle_beta   90.00
_cell.angle_gamma   90.00
#
_symmetry.space_group_name_H-M   'P 1'
#
loop_
_entity.id
_entity.type
_entity.pdbx_description
1 polymer ?
#
loop_
_entity_poly.entity_id
_entity_poly.type
_entity_poly.pdbx_seq_one_letter_code
_entity_poly.pdbx_strand_id
1 'polypeptide(L)'
;VQVVVSDGLTTDAITANYEEILPPLLAGLKQAGLNVGTPFFLRYGRVKIEDQIGEILGAKVVILLVGERPGLGQSESLSCYAVYSPRVATTVEADRTCISNIHQGGT
;
A
#
# COMPACT_ATOMS: atom_id res chain seq x y z
N VAL A 1 0.34 9.61 -8.38
CA VAL A 1 0.38 8.66 -7.25
C VAL A 1 -0.41 7.42 -7.66
N GLN A 2 0.20 6.25 -7.59
CA GLN A 2 -0.47 4.98 -7.83
C GLN A 2 -0.75 4.31 -6.48
N VAL A 3 -2.00 3.94 -6.22
CA VAL A 3 -2.38 3.18 -5.02
C VAL A 3 -2.62 1.72 -5.42
N VAL A 4 -2.05 0.79 -4.66
CA VAL A 4 -2.17 -0.64 -4.86
C VAL A 4 -2.62 -1.26 -3.54
N VAL A 5 -3.53 -2.22 -3.61
CA VAL A 5 -3.98 -2.98 -2.42
C VAL A 5 -3.62 -4.44 -2.62
N SER A 6 -3.11 -5.10 -1.59
CA SER A 6 -2.73 -6.51 -1.62
C SER A 6 -3.13 -7.24 -0.34
N ASP A 7 -3.59 -8.49 -0.47
CA ASP A 7 -3.83 -9.39 0.68
C ASP A 7 -2.54 -9.63 1.49
N GLY A 8 -1.41 -9.79 0.81
CA GLY A 8 -0.12 -9.90 1.48
C GLY A 8 0.01 -11.19 2.28
N LEU A 9 0.06 -11.07 3.61
CA LEU A 9 0.11 -12.21 4.52
C LEU A 9 -1.23 -12.48 5.22
N THR A 10 -2.16 -11.52 5.22
CA THR A 10 -3.45 -11.64 5.89
C THR A 10 -4.56 -10.89 5.17
N THR A 11 -5.64 -11.59 4.79
CA THR A 11 -6.80 -10.98 4.13
C THR A 11 -7.61 -10.07 5.06
N ASP A 12 -7.74 -10.45 6.33
CA ASP A 12 -8.53 -9.72 7.33
C ASP A 12 -8.11 -8.25 7.45
N ALA A 13 -6.80 -7.97 7.37
CA ALA A 13 -6.25 -6.62 7.40
C ALA A 13 -6.79 -5.71 6.30
N ILE A 14 -7.05 -6.24 5.10
CA ILE A 14 -7.66 -5.45 4.04
C ILE A 14 -9.16 -5.34 4.27
N THR A 15 -9.86 -6.46 4.50
CA THR A 15 -11.32 -6.47 4.58
C THR A 15 -11.88 -5.66 5.75
N ALA A 16 -11.17 -5.63 6.89
CA ALA A 16 -11.59 -4.87 8.06
C ALA A 16 -11.38 -3.35 7.91
N ASN A 17 -10.35 -2.92 7.18
CA ASN A 17 -9.93 -1.51 7.14
C ASN A 17 -10.24 -0.80 5.80
N TYR A 18 -10.64 -1.53 4.75
CA TYR A 18 -10.73 -1.00 3.38
C TYR A 18 -11.63 0.24 3.24
N GLU A 19 -12.85 0.17 3.77
CA GLU A 19 -13.84 1.26 3.65
C GLU A 19 -13.42 2.52 4.40
N GLU A 20 -12.64 2.38 5.48
CA GLU A 20 -12.16 3.50 6.28
C GLU A 20 -10.85 4.10 5.75
N ILE A 21 -10.06 3.35 4.98
CA ILE A 21 -8.77 3.82 4.47
C ILE A 21 -8.86 4.31 3.02
N LEU A 22 -9.34 3.46 2.11
CA LEU A 22 -9.13 3.71 0.68
C LEU A 22 -9.96 4.89 0.14
N PRO A 23 -11.27 5.01 0.41
CA PRO A 23 -12.05 6.16 -0.04
C PRO A 23 -11.50 7.52 0.41
N PRO A 24 -11.19 7.76 1.70
CA PRO A 24 -10.64 9.05 2.13
C PRO A 24 -9.21 9.28 1.64
N LEU A 25 -8.37 8.25 1.52
CA LEU A 25 -7.04 8.37 0.92
C LEU A 25 -7.14 8.90 -0.53
N LEU A 26 -7.97 8.27 -1.36
CA LEU A 26 -8.15 8.67 -2.76
C LEU A 26 -8.75 10.08 -2.86
N ALA A 27 -9.70 10.41 -2.00
CA ALA A 27 -10.28 11.75 -1.94
C ALA A 27 -9.24 12.81 -1.55
N GLY A 28 -8.44 12.56 -0.50
CA GLY A 28 -7.39 13.45 -0.03
C GLY A 28 -6.30 13.69 -1.07
N LEU A 29 -5.85 12.64 -1.77
CA LEU A 29 -4.88 12.76 -2.85
C LEU A 29 -5.40 13.63 -4.01
N LYS A 30 -6.67 13.46 -4.40
CA LYS A 30 -7.31 14.27 -5.44
C LYS A 30 -7.49 15.73 -4.98
N GLN A 31 -7.92 15.94 -3.74
CA GLN A 31 -8.09 17.29 -3.16
C GLN A 31 -6.76 18.04 -3.07
N ALA A 32 -5.65 17.34 -2.83
CA ALA A 32 -4.30 17.89 -2.88
C ALA A 32 -3.80 18.21 -4.31
N GLY A 33 -4.63 18.02 -5.34
CA GLY A 33 -4.28 18.31 -6.74
C GLY A 33 -3.32 17.30 -7.37
N LEU A 34 -3.14 16.12 -6.77
CA LEU A 34 -2.26 15.09 -7.32
C LEU A 34 -2.99 14.31 -8.42
N ASN A 35 -2.25 13.94 -9.48
CA ASN A 35 -2.76 12.99 -10.46
C ASN A 35 -2.76 11.58 -9.84
N VAL A 36 -3.94 11.04 -9.58
CA VAL A 36 -4.16 9.73 -8.94
C VAL A 36 -4.44 8.68 -10.02
N GLY A 37 -3.58 7.66 -10.09
CA GLY A 37 -3.77 6.50 -10.96
C GLY A 37 -5.00 5.68 -10.57
N THR A 38 -5.45 4.80 -11.46
CA THR A 38 -6.58 3.90 -11.14
C THR A 38 -6.10 2.86 -10.12
N PRO A 39 -6.71 2.78 -8.93
CA PRO A 39 -6.32 1.79 -7.93
C PRO A 39 -6.70 0.37 -8.42
N PHE A 40 -5.91 -0.62 -8.02
CA PHE A 40 -6.19 -2.02 -8.33
C PHE A 40 -5.73 -2.95 -7.20
N PHE A 41 -6.30 -4.15 -7.19
CA PHE A 41 -5.96 -5.20 -6.25
C PHE A 41 -4.93 -6.16 -6.84
N LEU A 42 -3.91 -6.50 -6.07
CA LEU A 42 -2.89 -7.48 -6.38
C LEU A 42 -3.01 -8.66 -5.41
N ARG A 43 -3.38 -9.83 -5.92
CA ARG A 43 -3.41 -11.06 -5.13
C ARG A 43 -2.01 -11.65 -4.99
N TYR A 44 -1.68 -12.18 -3.81
CA TYR A 44 -0.39 -12.80 -3.49
C TYR A 44 0.80 -11.83 -3.51
N GLY A 45 0.56 -10.56 -3.23
CA GLY A 45 1.60 -9.52 -3.30
C GLY A 45 2.65 -9.61 -2.19
N ARG A 46 3.84 -9.11 -2.51
CA ARG A 46 4.95 -8.81 -1.58
C ARG A 46 5.47 -7.43 -1.91
N VAL A 47 6.00 -6.70 -0.91
CA VAL A 47 6.31 -5.27 -0.99
C VAL A 47 7.07 -4.88 -2.27
N LYS A 48 8.17 -5.58 -2.61
CA LYS A 48 8.99 -5.28 -3.80
C LYS A 48 8.26 -5.31 -5.15
N ILE A 49 7.07 -5.91 -5.24
CA ILE A 49 6.29 -5.89 -6.49
C ILE A 49 5.90 -4.47 -6.91
N GLU A 50 5.84 -3.53 -5.96
CA GLU A 50 5.52 -2.13 -6.22
C GLU A 50 6.58 -1.45 -7.11
N ASP A 51 7.82 -1.97 -7.14
CA ASP A 51 8.87 -1.45 -8.02
C ASP A 51 8.55 -1.71 -9.48
N GLN A 52 8.16 -2.95 -9.78
CA GLN A 52 7.76 -3.35 -11.12
C GLN A 52 6.49 -2.61 -11.56
N ILE A 53 5.55 -2.40 -10.64
CA ILE A 53 4.33 -1.60 -10.90
C ILE A 53 4.70 -0.15 -11.23
N GLY A 54 5.59 0.45 -10.45
CA GLY A 54 6.05 1.82 -10.69
C GLY A 54 6.76 1.99 -12.03
N GLU A 55 7.58 1.02 -12.43
CA GLU A 55 8.23 1.01 -13.74
C GLU A 55 7.23 0.86 -14.89
N ILE A 56 6.31 -0.11 -14.81
CA ILE A 56 5.33 -0.39 -15.88
C ILE A 56 4.39 0.80 -16.09
N LEU A 57 3.92 1.41 -15.00
CA LEU A 57 2.94 2.50 -15.06
C LEU A 57 3.58 3.89 -15.14
N GLY A 58 4.91 4.00 -15.00
CA GLY A 58 5.61 5.30 -14.92
C GLY A 58 5.17 6.13 -13.70
N ALA A 59 4.80 5.50 -12.60
CA ALA A 59 4.27 6.18 -11.42
C ALA A 59 5.39 6.87 -10.63
N LYS A 60 5.25 8.18 -10.39
CA LYS A 60 6.21 8.95 -9.56
C LYS A 60 6.22 8.55 -8.09
N VAL A 61 5.08 8.09 -7.58
CA VAL A 61 4.93 7.57 -6.21
C VAL A 61 4.01 6.37 -6.30
N VAL A 62 4.44 5.26 -5.72
CA VAL A 62 3.61 4.06 -5.52
C VAL A 62 3.35 3.93 -4.01
N ILE A 63 2.09 3.66 -3.67
CA ILE A 63 1.62 3.38 -2.31
C ILE A 63 1.02 1.98 -2.34
N LEU A 64 1.57 1.06 -1.56
CA LEU A 64 1.08 -0.30 -1.38
C LEU A 64 0.47 -0.45 0.02
N LEU A 65 -0.83 -0.68 0.08
CA LEU A 65 -1.54 -1.12 1.27
C LEU A 65 -1.55 -2.65 1.30
N VAL A 66 -0.92 -3.25 2.31
CA VAL A 66 -0.69 -4.70 2.35
C VAL A 66 -0.92 -5.28 3.75
N GLY A 67 -1.59 -6.42 3.82
CA GLY A 67 -1.82 -7.15 5.07
C GLY A 67 -0.52 -7.73 5.65
N GLU A 68 -0.29 -7.48 6.93
CA GLU A 68 0.89 -7.96 7.66
C GLU A 68 0.76 -9.42 8.09
N ARG A 69 1.83 -9.96 8.69
CA ARG A 69 1.78 -11.27 9.34
C ARG A 69 0.77 -11.21 10.49
N PRO A 70 -0.14 -12.18 10.63
CA PRO A 70 -1.11 -12.17 11.71
C PRO A 70 -0.41 -12.36 13.06
N GLY A 71 -0.84 -11.59 14.06
CA GLY A 71 -0.39 -11.71 15.45
C GLY A 71 -1.16 -12.79 16.20
N LEU A 72 -0.80 -13.02 17.47
CA LEU A 72 -1.42 -14.07 18.28
C LEU A 72 -2.93 -13.84 18.52
N GLY A 73 -3.36 -12.59 18.64
CA GLY A 73 -4.75 -12.24 18.98
C GLY A 73 -5.43 -11.24 18.04
N GLN A 74 -4.77 -10.86 16.94
CA GLN A 74 -5.25 -9.84 15.99
C GLN A 74 -4.71 -10.18 14.59
N SER A 75 -5.58 -10.18 13.59
CA SER A 75 -5.26 -10.43 12.18
C SER A 75 -5.45 -9.20 11.29
N GLU A 76 -5.96 -8.09 11.82
CA GLU A 76 -6.39 -6.95 11.00
C GLU A 76 -5.29 -5.88 10.79
N SER A 77 -4.04 -6.14 11.18
CA SER A 77 -2.94 -5.16 11.04
C SER A 77 -2.56 -4.97 9.57
N LEU A 78 -2.72 -3.75 9.08
CA LEU A 78 -2.34 -3.32 7.74
C LEU A 78 -1.06 -2.47 7.80
N SER A 79 -0.22 -2.59 6.78
CA SER A 79 0.92 -1.71 6.55
C SER A 79 0.82 -0.97 5.23
N CYS A 80 1.36 0.23 5.20
CA CYS A 80 1.56 1.06 4.03
C CYS A 80 3.06 1.14 3.73
N TYR A 81 3.44 0.72 2.52
CA TYR A 81 4.76 0.97 1.95
C TYR A 81 4.62 2.00 0.84
N ALA A 82 5.50 3.00 0.84
CA ALA A 82 5.50 4.03 -0.18
C ALA A 82 6.91 4.30 -0.69
N VAL A 83 7.05 4.42 -2.01
CA VAL A 83 8.33 4.65 -2.68
C VAL A 83 8.20 5.71 -3.78
N TYR A 84 9.22 6.55 -3.91
CA TYR A 84 9.31 7.57 -4.96
C TYR A 84 10.07 7.04 -6.19
N SER A 85 9.42 7.05 -7.35
CA SER A 85 9.96 6.67 -8.67
C SER A 85 10.81 5.39 -8.63
N PRO A 86 10.23 4.25 -8.18
CA PRO A 86 11.00 3.04 -7.95
C PRO A 86 11.54 2.43 -9.25
N ARG A 87 12.62 1.67 -9.12
CA ARG A 87 13.25 0.88 -10.17
C ARG A 87 13.65 -0.47 -9.62
N VAL A 88 13.31 -1.55 -10.33
CA VAL A 88 13.61 -2.93 -9.90
C VAL A 88 15.12 -3.13 -9.73
N ALA A 89 15.93 -2.45 -10.55
CA ALA A 89 17.38 -2.59 -10.53
C ALA A 89 18.09 -1.81 -9.41
N THR A 90 17.52 -0.72 -8.90
CA THR A 90 18.26 0.22 -8.02
C THR A 90 17.57 0.51 -6.69
N THR A 91 16.26 0.33 -6.59
CA THR A 91 15.53 0.62 -5.36
C THR A 91 15.87 -0.40 -4.27
N VAL A 92 16.22 0.09 -3.09
CA VAL A 92 16.47 -0.72 -1.89
C VAL A 92 15.34 -0.54 -0.88
N GLU A 93 15.23 -1.44 0.11
CA GLU A 93 14.16 -1.35 1.13
C GLU A 93 14.21 -0.04 1.92
N ALA A 94 15.40 0.51 2.15
CA ALA A 94 15.56 1.78 2.87
C ALA A 94 15.02 3.00 2.10
N ASP A 95 14.75 2.88 0.80
CA ASP A 95 14.13 3.95 0.00
C ASP A 95 12.62 4.05 0.25
N ARG A 96 12.04 3.10 0.99
CA ARG A 96 10.61 3.05 1.30
C ARG A 96 10.31 3.72 2.62
N THR A 97 9.22 4.48 2.63
CA THR A 97 8.57 4.90 3.87
C THR A 97 7.58 3.83 4.29
N CYS A 98 7.64 3.41 5.55
CA CYS A 98 6.72 2.45 6.14
C CYS A 98 5.85 3.14 7.20
N ILE A 99 4.53 2.90 7.14
CA ILE A 99 3.59 3.14 8.23
C ILE A 99 2.90 1.80 8.51
N SER A 100 3.12 1.24 9.69
CA SER A 100 2.60 -0.08 10.09
C SER A 100 1.54 0.02 11.17
N ASN A 101 0.95 -1.11 11.56
CA ASN A 101 -0.02 -1.19 12.65
C ASN A 101 -1.26 -0.32 12.43
N ILE A 102 -1.73 -0.27 11.19
CA ILE A 102 -2.96 0.43 10.82
C ILE A 102 -4.12 -0.53 11.08
N HIS A 103 -4.89 -0.24 12.12
CA HIS A 103 -6.13 -0.93 12.51
C HIS A 103 -6.76 -0.17 13.69
N GLN A 104 -7.99 -0.52 14.08
CA GLN A 104 -8.74 0.14 15.17
C GLN A 104 -8.01 0.23 16.53
N GLY A 105 -7.05 -0.65 16.80
CA GLY A 105 -6.25 -0.66 18.03
C GLY A 105 -4.87 -0.02 17.88
N GLY A 106 -4.54 0.47 16.69
CA GLY A 106 -3.28 1.09 16.32
C GLY A 106 -3.49 2.54 15.90
N THR A 107 -2.98 2.92 14.73
CA THR A 107 -3.22 4.22 14.11
C THR A 107 -4.49 4.20 13.25
#